data_AF-W6KFH8-F1
#
_entry.id   AF-W6KFH8-F1
#
_cell.length_a   1.000
_cell.length_b   1.000
_cell.length_c   1.000
_cell.angle_alpha   90.00
_cell.angle_beta   90.00
_cell.angle_gamma   90.00
#
_symmetry.space_group_name_H-M   'P 1'
#
loop_
_entity.id
_entity.type
_entity.pdbx_description
1 polymer ?
#
loop_
_entity_poly.entity_id
_entity_poly.type
_entity_poly.pdbx_seq_one_letter_code
_entity_poly.pdbx_strand_id
1 'polypeptide(L)'
;MTKQTNPFFNFDMTKVMAEFDPTKMMSEFTKNFGDIKVPGLDPEAMMETQRKNFEALTSANKVALEGMQAVVRRQAEILQQTMDEMTSTLSGLAAGGTPQEAAAKQVEQVKGAFEKALTNARELAEMSAKSNAEAADAINKRFTESMDEVKQQLLAIKK
;
A
#
# COMPACT_ATOMS: atom_id res chain seq x y z
N MET A 1 -22.42 24.75 -8.71
CA MET A 1 -22.01 23.35 -8.98
C MET A 1 -20.92 22.99 -8.01
N THR A 2 -21.27 22.34 -6.90
CA THR A 2 -20.33 21.88 -5.88
C THR A 2 -19.53 20.72 -6.46
N LYS A 3 -18.21 20.89 -6.61
CA LYS A 3 -17.31 19.77 -6.90
C LYS A 3 -17.48 18.77 -5.76
N GLN A 4 -18.08 17.62 -6.05
CA GLN A 4 -18.11 16.49 -5.14
C GLN A 4 -16.68 15.96 -5.04
N THR A 5 -15.88 16.58 -4.17
CA THR A 5 -14.52 16.15 -3.82
C THR A 5 -14.65 14.87 -3.04
N ASN A 6 -14.61 13.75 -3.75
CA ASN A 6 -14.60 12.44 -3.16
C ASN A 6 -13.13 12.14 -2.75
N PRO A 7 -12.79 12.11 -1.45
CA PRO A 7 -11.40 12.11 -0.98
C PRO A 7 -10.61 10.87 -1.41
N PHE A 8 -11.29 9.80 -1.80
CA PHE A 8 -10.68 8.57 -2.34
C PHE A 8 -10.08 8.76 -3.75
N PHE A 9 -10.55 9.74 -4.53
CA PHE A 9 -10.10 9.96 -5.92
C PHE A 9 -9.10 11.12 -6.06
N ASN A 10 -8.74 11.79 -4.96
CA ASN A 10 -7.77 12.90 -4.95
C ASN A 10 -6.34 12.44 -4.61
N PHE A 11 -6.06 11.14 -4.63
CA PHE A 11 -4.71 10.62 -4.45
C PHE A 11 -3.90 10.80 -5.74
N ASP A 12 -3.06 11.82 -5.79
CA ASP A 12 -2.15 12.05 -6.92
C ASP A 12 -0.90 11.16 -6.77
N MET A 13 -1.00 9.94 -7.30
CA MET A 13 0.11 8.99 -7.38
C MET A 13 1.35 9.59 -8.03
N THR A 14 1.17 10.47 -9.01
CA THR A 14 2.24 11.15 -9.74
C THR A 14 3.03 12.07 -8.82
N LYS A 15 2.34 12.82 -7.96
CA LYS A 15 2.95 13.70 -6.97
C LYS A 15 3.70 12.91 -5.90
N VAL A 16 3.10 11.84 -5.38
CA VAL A 16 3.75 10.96 -4.39
C VAL A 16 5.02 10.33 -4.97
N MET A 17 4.97 9.84 -6.21
CA MET A 17 6.15 9.31 -6.89
C MET A 17 7.23 10.37 -7.13
N ALA A 18 6.84 11.61 -7.48
CA ALA A 18 7.77 12.70 -7.72
C ALA A 18 8.45 13.22 -6.43
N GLU A 19 7.74 13.19 -5.29
CA GLU A 19 8.30 13.53 -3.98
C GLU A 19 9.24 12.43 -3.44
N PHE A 20 9.05 11.18 -3.87
CA PHE A 20 9.86 10.02 -3.49
C PHE A 20 10.82 9.57 -4.61
N ASP A 21 11.68 10.47 -5.13
CA ASP A 21 12.80 10.08 -6.00
C ASP A 21 13.99 9.55 -5.16
N PRO A 22 14.28 8.23 -5.19
CA PRO A 22 15.36 7.64 -4.38
C PRO A 22 16.74 8.18 -4.76
N THR A 23 16.94 8.49 -6.04
CA THR A 23 18.21 8.98 -6.58
C THR A 23 18.47 10.40 -6.09
N LYS A 24 17.43 11.23 -6.12
CA LYS A 24 17.50 12.59 -5.61
C LYS A 24 17.74 12.62 -4.10
N MET A 25 17.01 11.82 -3.33
CA MET A 25 17.22 11.75 -1.88
C MET A 25 18.63 11.27 -1.52
N MET A 26 19.15 10.25 -2.21
CA MET A 26 20.51 9.74 -1.98
C MET A 26 21.57 10.79 -2.38
N SER A 27 21.35 11.52 -3.47
CA SER A 27 22.22 12.61 -3.91
C SER A 27 22.26 13.77 -2.89
N GLU A 28 21.09 14.21 -2.42
CA GLU A 28 20.99 15.26 -1.40
C GLU A 28 21.60 14.82 -0.07
N PHE A 29 21.40 13.56 0.34
CA PHE A 29 22.05 13.01 1.52
C PHE A 29 23.58 12.99 1.37
N THR A 30 24.09 12.47 0.25
CA THR A 30 25.53 12.42 -0.01
C THR A 30 26.13 13.82 -0.03
N LYS A 31 25.45 14.79 -0.62
CA LYS A 31 25.87 16.19 -0.63
C LYS A 31 25.94 16.80 0.77
N ASN A 32 24.98 16.48 1.64
CA ASN A 32 24.87 17.11 2.95
C ASN A 32 25.70 16.41 4.04
N PHE A 33 25.94 15.11 3.89
CA PHE A 33 26.54 14.28 4.93
C PHE A 33 27.77 13.49 4.45
N GLY A 34 28.13 13.55 3.17
CA GLY A 34 29.18 12.70 2.61
C GLY A 34 30.60 13.07 3.01
N ASP A 35 30.83 14.32 3.43
CA ASP A 35 32.13 14.78 3.93
C ASP A 35 32.29 14.59 5.45
N ILE A 36 31.25 14.10 6.15
CA ILE A 36 31.31 13.90 7.60
C ILE A 36 32.17 12.67 7.89
N LYS A 37 33.40 12.92 8.33
CA LYS A 37 34.31 11.89 8.83
C LYS A 37 34.17 11.78 10.34
N VAL A 38 33.75 10.60 10.81
CA VAL A 38 33.72 10.27 12.24
C VAL A 38 35.03 9.55 12.58
N PRO A 39 35.87 10.11 13.47
CA PRO A 39 37.12 9.47 13.87
C PRO A 39 36.89 8.06 14.42
N GLY A 40 37.66 7.09 13.94
CA GLY A 40 37.57 5.69 14.36
C GLY A 40 36.54 4.85 13.58
N LEU A 41 35.74 5.44 12.69
CA LEU A 41 34.82 4.71 11.81
C LEU A 41 35.31 4.68 10.37
N ASP A 42 34.98 3.59 9.66
CA ASP A 42 35.29 3.42 8.24
C ASP A 42 34.26 4.20 7.38
N PRO A 43 34.70 5.25 6.64
CA PRO A 43 33.81 6.04 5.80
C PRO A 43 33.12 5.24 4.69
N GLU A 44 33.78 4.21 4.16
CA GLU A 44 33.23 3.37 3.09
C GLU A 44 32.10 2.48 3.64
N ALA A 45 32.31 1.87 4.80
CA ALA A 45 31.28 1.09 5.51
C ALA A 45 30.08 1.96 5.94
N MET A 46 30.33 3.21 6.35
CA MET A 46 29.26 4.16 6.65
C MET A 46 28.44 4.50 5.40
N MET A 47 29.10 4.77 4.26
CA MET A 47 28.40 5.02 3.00
C MET A 47 27.58 3.82 2.55
N GLU A 48 28.12 2.60 2.67
CA GLU A 48 27.40 1.38 2.34
C GLU A 48 26.15 1.18 3.23
N THR A 49 26.27 1.45 4.53
CA THR A 49 25.17 1.42 5.51
C THR A 49 24.04 2.36 5.08
N GLN A 50 24.39 3.57 4.62
CA GLN A 50 23.41 4.55 4.16
C GLN A 50 22.78 4.15 2.83
N ARG A 51 23.58 3.61 1.89
CA ARG A 51 23.08 3.03 0.63
C ARG A 51 22.02 1.96 0.91
N LYS A 52 22.29 1.04 1.83
CA LYS A 52 21.33 -0.01 2.26
C LYS A 52 20.09 0.57 2.93
N ASN A 53 20.21 1.63 3.72
CA ASN A 53 19.05 2.35 4.30
C ASN A 53 18.13 2.89 3.21
N PHE A 54 18.70 3.55 2.19
CA PHE A 54 17.93 4.07 1.06
C PHE A 54 17.25 2.96 0.25
N GLU A 55 17.93 1.84 0.02
CA GLU A 55 17.34 0.67 -0.64
C GLU A 55 16.15 0.10 0.14
N ALA A 56 16.27 -0.02 1.46
CA ALA A 56 15.18 -0.50 2.31
C ALA A 56 13.97 0.45 2.28
N LEU A 57 14.19 1.76 2.39
CA LEU A 57 13.13 2.77 2.29
C LEU A 57 12.44 2.73 0.92
N THR A 58 13.22 2.61 -0.15
CA THR A 58 12.70 2.50 -1.52
C THR A 58 11.87 1.23 -1.69
N SER A 59 12.35 0.11 -1.16
CA SER A 59 11.62 -1.16 -1.19
C SER A 59 10.30 -1.09 -0.41
N ALA A 60 10.31 -0.52 0.80
CA ALA A 60 9.11 -0.34 1.60
C ALA A 60 8.07 0.55 0.88
N ASN A 61 8.53 1.64 0.27
CA ASN A 61 7.67 2.52 -0.53
C ASN A 61 7.09 1.79 -1.74
N LYS A 62 7.90 0.98 -2.44
CA LYS A 62 7.43 0.17 -3.58
C LYS A 62 6.30 -0.78 -3.15
N VAL A 63 6.47 -1.49 -2.04
CA VAL A 63 5.43 -2.38 -1.48
C VAL A 63 4.16 -1.63 -1.14
N ALA A 64 4.26 -0.44 -0.54
CA ALA A 64 3.11 0.39 -0.23
C ALA A 64 2.35 0.84 -1.50
N LEU A 65 3.09 1.24 -2.53
CA LEU A 65 2.52 1.67 -3.83
C LEU A 65 1.86 0.49 -4.57
N GLU A 66 2.49 -0.68 -4.57
CA GLU A 66 1.92 -1.91 -5.14
C GLU A 66 0.64 -2.33 -4.41
N GLY A 67 0.61 -2.23 -3.08
CA GLY A 67 -0.59 -2.49 -2.28
C GLY A 67 -1.72 -1.53 -2.61
N MET A 68 -1.43 -0.24 -2.76
CA MET A 68 -2.43 0.75 -3.16
C MET A 68 -2.97 0.48 -4.57
N GLN A 69 -2.10 0.16 -5.53
CA GLN A 69 -2.54 -0.25 -6.87
C GLN A 69 -3.43 -1.49 -6.83
N ALA A 70 -3.09 -2.48 -6.00
CA ALA A 70 -3.90 -3.68 -5.82
C ALA A 70 -5.30 -3.33 -5.28
N VAL A 71 -5.39 -2.49 -4.25
CA VAL A 71 -6.66 -2.01 -3.68
C VAL A 71 -7.51 -1.30 -4.74
N VAL A 72 -6.91 -0.39 -5.53
CA VAL A 72 -7.62 0.32 -6.61
C VAL A 72 -8.13 -0.63 -7.69
N ARG A 73 -7.30 -1.59 -8.13
CA ARG A 73 -7.71 -2.62 -9.09
C ARG A 73 -8.89 -3.42 -8.55
N ARG A 74 -8.83 -3.83 -7.27
CA ARG A 74 -9.92 -4.59 -6.65
C ARG A 74 -11.21 -3.79 -6.54
N GLN A 75 -11.14 -2.49 -6.23
CA GLN A 75 -12.32 -1.61 -6.26
C GLN A 75 -12.94 -1.54 -7.66
N ALA A 76 -12.13 -1.49 -8.73
CA ALA A 76 -12.64 -1.50 -10.11
C ALA A 76 -13.31 -2.83 -10.49
N GLU A 77 -12.79 -3.96 -10.00
CA GLU A 77 -13.41 -5.28 -10.18
C GLU A 77 -14.74 -5.39 -9.44
N ILE A 78 -14.81 -4.92 -8.19
CA ILE A 78 -16.05 -4.88 -7.40
C ILE A 78 -17.12 -4.06 -8.14
N LEU A 79 -16.74 -2.93 -8.74
CA LEU A 79 -17.66 -2.10 -9.52
C LEU A 79 -18.19 -2.83 -10.75
N GLN A 80 -17.33 -3.52 -11.51
CA GLN A 80 -17.73 -4.32 -12.66
C GLN A 80 -18.71 -5.43 -12.26
N GLN A 81 -18.38 -6.18 -11.20
CA GLN A 81 -19.25 -7.22 -10.64
C GLN A 81 -20.63 -6.66 -10.24
N THR A 82 -20.65 -5.48 -9.62
CA THR A 82 -21.91 -4.83 -9.21
C THR A 82 -22.76 -4.43 -10.42
N MET A 83 -22.15 -3.93 -11.50
CA MET A 83 -22.88 -3.55 -12.73
C MET A 83 -23.44 -4.77 -13.47
N ASP A 84 -22.70 -5.87 -13.51
CA ASP A 84 -23.16 -7.13 -14.11
C ASP A 84 -24.35 -7.70 -13.34
N GLU A 85 -24.29 -7.68 -12.01
CA GLU A 85 -25.38 -8.11 -11.13
C GLU A 85 -26.63 -7.24 -11.26
N MET A 86 -26.46 -5.92 -11.41
CA MET A 86 -27.57 -5.00 -11.65
C MET A 86 -28.27 -5.30 -12.97
N THR A 87 -27.50 -5.52 -14.04
CA THR A 87 -28.04 -5.92 -15.37
C THR A 87 -28.83 -7.23 -15.27
N SER A 88 -28.24 -8.24 -14.62
CA SER A 88 -28.88 -9.55 -14.41
C SER A 88 -30.19 -9.45 -13.61
N THR A 89 -30.19 -8.63 -12.55
CA THR A 89 -31.37 -8.40 -11.70
C THR A 89 -32.50 -7.72 -12.46
N LEU A 90 -32.20 -6.70 -13.27
CA LEU A 90 -33.18 -6.01 -14.10
C LEU A 90 -33.79 -6.95 -15.16
N SER A 91 -32.99 -7.80 -15.79
CA SER A 91 -33.51 -8.84 -16.70
C SER A 91 -34.42 -9.85 -15.99
N GLY A 92 -34.09 -10.22 -14.75
CA GLY A 92 -34.87 -11.18 -13.95
C GLY A 92 -36.17 -10.63 -13.34
N LEU A 93 -36.32 -9.30 -13.23
CA LEU A 93 -37.56 -8.65 -12.76
C LEU A 93 -38.62 -8.54 -13.85
N ALA A 94 -38.23 -8.49 -15.12
CA ALA A 94 -39.15 -8.47 -16.27
C ALA A 94 -39.96 -9.78 -16.44
N ALA A 95 -39.62 -10.84 -15.70
CA ALA A 95 -40.20 -12.17 -15.83
C ALA A 95 -41.50 -12.44 -15.02
N GLY A 96 -41.98 -11.49 -14.20
CA GLY A 96 -43.28 -11.57 -13.50
C GLY A 96 -43.34 -12.51 -12.27
N GLY A 97 -44.31 -12.28 -11.37
CA GLY A 97 -44.56 -13.06 -10.13
C GLY A 97 -45.63 -12.44 -9.21
N THR A 98 -46.03 -13.13 -8.14
CA THR A 98 -47.00 -12.63 -7.14
C THR A 98 -46.37 -11.63 -6.15
N PRO A 99 -47.15 -10.77 -5.46
CA PRO A 99 -46.62 -9.80 -4.49
C PRO A 99 -45.82 -10.43 -3.33
N GLN A 100 -46.25 -11.58 -2.81
CA GLN A 100 -45.51 -12.32 -1.77
C GLN A 100 -44.16 -12.85 -2.29
N GLU A 101 -44.11 -13.39 -3.51
CA GLU A 101 -42.87 -13.85 -4.13
C GLU A 101 -41.91 -12.69 -4.41
N ALA A 102 -42.42 -11.54 -4.83
CA ALA A 102 -41.63 -10.32 -5.00
C ALA A 102 -41.00 -9.85 -3.68
N ALA A 103 -41.77 -9.89 -2.58
CA ALA A 103 -41.28 -9.53 -1.24
C ALA A 103 -40.19 -10.49 -0.74
N ALA A 104 -40.39 -11.81 -0.90
CA ALA A 104 -39.37 -12.80 -0.55
C ALA A 104 -38.08 -12.62 -1.37
N LYS A 105 -38.22 -12.37 -2.67
CA LYS A 105 -37.09 -12.13 -3.58
C LYS A 105 -36.31 -10.86 -3.22
N GLN A 106 -36.99 -9.80 -2.77
CA GLN A 106 -36.34 -8.59 -2.25
C GLN A 106 -35.53 -8.86 -0.98
N VAL A 107 -36.06 -9.64 -0.03
CA VAL A 107 -35.32 -9.99 1.21
C VAL A 107 -34.06 -10.78 0.87
N GLU A 108 -34.15 -11.74 -0.06
CA GLU A 108 -33.01 -12.54 -0.48
C GLU A 108 -31.96 -11.72 -1.24
N GLN A 109 -32.39 -10.78 -2.08
CA GLN A 109 -31.50 -9.82 -2.75
C GLN A 109 -30.76 -8.92 -1.76
N VAL A 110 -31.46 -8.36 -0.77
CA VAL A 110 -30.85 -7.51 0.27
C VAL A 110 -29.85 -8.30 1.10
N LYS A 111 -30.20 -9.54 1.48
CA LYS A 111 -29.29 -10.43 2.22
C LYS A 111 -28.02 -10.73 1.40
N GLY A 112 -28.17 -11.12 0.13
CA GLY A 112 -27.04 -11.41 -0.75
C GLY A 112 -26.15 -10.19 -0.99
N ALA A 113 -26.75 -9.01 -1.18
CA ALA A 113 -26.01 -7.75 -1.33
C ALA A 113 -25.20 -7.41 -0.06
N PHE A 114 -25.77 -7.62 1.13
CA PHE A 114 -25.08 -7.39 2.40
C PHE A 114 -23.90 -8.34 2.61
N GLU A 115 -24.09 -9.64 2.35
CA GLU A 115 -23.01 -10.65 2.46
C GLU A 115 -21.85 -10.35 1.51
N LYS A 116 -22.14 -9.91 0.28
CA LYS A 116 -21.13 -9.47 -0.70
C LYS A 116 -20.40 -8.21 -0.25
N ALA A 117 -21.12 -7.19 0.20
CA ALA A 117 -20.51 -5.96 0.70
C ALA A 117 -19.55 -6.24 1.87
N LEU A 118 -19.95 -7.11 2.81
CA LEU A 118 -19.11 -7.52 3.93
C LEU A 118 -17.85 -8.29 3.47
N THR A 119 -18.01 -9.18 2.49
CA THR A 119 -16.88 -9.94 1.91
C THR A 119 -15.88 -9.01 1.24
N ASN A 120 -16.36 -8.10 0.38
CA ASN A 120 -15.53 -7.11 -0.29
C ASN A 120 -14.81 -6.18 0.73
N ALA A 121 -15.50 -5.77 1.79
CA ALA A 121 -14.89 -4.94 2.84
C ALA A 121 -13.76 -5.66 3.59
N ARG A 122 -13.94 -6.95 3.90
CA ARG A 122 -12.90 -7.78 4.53
C ARG A 122 -11.68 -7.93 3.62
N GLU A 123 -11.90 -8.24 2.35
CA GLU A 123 -10.82 -8.42 1.39
C GLU A 123 -9.99 -7.13 1.24
N LEU A 124 -10.62 -5.97 1.09
CA LEU A 124 -9.93 -4.68 1.01
C LEU A 124 -9.15 -4.36 2.30
N ALA A 125 -9.69 -4.71 3.47
CA ALA A 125 -9.00 -4.55 4.75
C ALA A 125 -7.78 -5.45 4.86
N GLU A 126 -7.89 -6.72 4.45
CA GLU A 126 -6.78 -7.68 4.43
C GLU A 126 -5.67 -7.24 3.48
N MET A 127 -6.02 -6.77 2.27
CA MET A 127 -5.04 -6.23 1.31
C MET A 127 -4.27 -5.03 1.89
N SER A 128 -4.99 -4.11 2.53
CA SER A 128 -4.38 -2.92 3.16
C SER A 128 -3.48 -3.31 4.33
N ALA A 129 -3.92 -4.23 5.19
CA ALA A 129 -3.15 -4.72 6.32
C ALA A 129 -1.88 -5.45 5.88
N LYS A 130 -1.97 -6.28 4.84
CA LYS A 130 -0.85 -7.03 4.27
C LYS A 130 0.23 -6.10 3.72
N SER A 131 -0.14 -5.11 2.90
CA SER A 131 0.82 -4.16 2.34
C SER A 131 1.56 -3.38 3.44
N ASN A 132 0.84 -2.95 4.48
CA ASN A 132 1.44 -2.27 5.63
C ASN A 132 2.40 -3.18 6.42
N ALA A 133 2.04 -4.45 6.61
CA ALA A 133 2.89 -5.42 7.30
C ALA A 133 4.18 -5.70 6.51
N GLU A 134 4.09 -5.92 5.19
CA GLU A 134 5.25 -6.16 4.34
C GLU A 134 6.20 -4.94 4.28
N ALA A 135 5.66 -3.71 4.26
CA ALA A 135 6.46 -2.50 4.36
C ALA A 135 7.16 -2.37 5.72
N ALA A 136 6.47 -2.70 6.82
CA ALA A 136 7.06 -2.70 8.16
C ALA A 136 8.16 -3.75 8.31
N ASP A 137 7.99 -4.94 7.75
CA ASP A 137 9.00 -6.00 7.76
C ASP A 137 10.28 -5.59 7.04
N ALA A 138 10.16 -4.90 5.90
CA ALA A 138 11.32 -4.36 5.18
C ALA A 138 12.13 -3.37 6.05
N ILE A 139 11.44 -2.51 6.80
CA ILE A 139 12.08 -1.55 7.73
C ILE A 139 12.69 -2.27 8.93
N ASN A 140 11.96 -3.19 9.56
CA ASN A 140 12.41 -3.96 10.72
C ASN A 140 13.68 -4.78 10.42
N LYS A 141 13.72 -5.41 9.24
CA LYS A 141 14.90 -6.13 8.76
C LYS A 141 16.10 -5.20 8.69
N ARG A 142 15.94 -4.04 8.03
CA ARG A 142 17.04 -3.08 7.88
C ARG A 142 17.50 -2.51 9.22
N PHE A 143 16.57 -2.25 10.14
CA PHE A 143 16.91 -1.81 11.50
C PHE A 143 17.81 -2.83 12.22
N THR A 144 17.45 -4.11 12.14
CA THR A 144 18.24 -5.20 12.74
C THR A 144 19.64 -5.26 12.13
N GLU A 145 19.73 -5.23 10.80
CA GLU A 145 21.02 -5.19 10.08
C GLU A 145 21.85 -3.96 10.47
N SER A 146 21.21 -2.80 10.68
CA SER A 146 21.91 -1.56 11.08
C SER A 146 22.53 -1.70 12.47
N MET A 147 21.85 -2.38 13.40
CA MET A 147 22.39 -2.63 14.74
C MET A 147 23.61 -3.57 14.70
N ASP A 148 23.58 -4.57 13.83
CA ASP A 148 24.73 -5.46 13.62
C ASP A 148 25.91 -4.71 13.00
N GLU A 149 25.67 -3.84 12.01
CA GLU A 149 26.69 -2.98 11.40
C GLU A 149 27.34 -2.03 12.43
N VAL A 150 26.53 -1.38 13.28
CA VAL A 150 27.05 -0.54 14.38
C VAL A 150 27.90 -1.35 15.36
N LYS A 151 27.44 -2.55 15.74
CA LYS A 151 28.20 -3.44 16.62
C LYS A 151 29.54 -3.84 16.00
N GLN A 152 29.57 -4.17 14.71
CA GLN A 152 30.80 -4.50 13.99
C GLN A 152 31.78 -3.32 13.98
N GLN A 153 31.30 -2.12 13.67
CA GLN A 153 32.11 -0.90 13.67
C GLN A 153 32.70 -0.60 15.07
N LEU A 154 31.92 -0.74 16.13
CA LEU A 154 32.39 -0.55 17.51
C LEU A 154 33.47 -1.57 17.92
N LEU A 155 33.37 -2.81 17.44
CA LEU A 155 34.38 -3.83 17.68
C LEU A 155 35.67 -3.57 16.90
N ALA A 156 35.57 -2.96 15.71
CA ALA A 156 36.73 -2.57 14.91
C ALA A 156 37.55 -1.44 15.56
N ILE A 157 36.90 -0.52 16.30
CA ILE A 157 37.58 0.56 17.06
C ILE A 157 38.46 0.02 18.21
N LYS A 158 38.14 -1.17 18.75
CA LYS A 158 38.84 -1.74 19.92
C LYS A 158 40.15 -2.47 19.59
N LYS A 159 40.56 -2.53 18.31
CA LYS A 159 41.86 -3.07 17.87
C LYS A 159 42.80 -1.93 17.46
#